data_AF-A0AAV5QJ88-F1
#
_entry.id   AF-A0AAV5QJ88-F1
#
_cell.length_a   1.000
_cell.length_b   1.000
_cell.length_c   1.000
_cell.angle_alpha   90.00
_cell.angle_beta   90.00
_cell.angle_gamma   90.00
#
_symmetry.space_group_name_H-M   'P 1'
#
loop_
_entity.id
_entity.type
_entity.pdbx_description
1 polymer ?
#
loop_
_entity_poly.entity_id
_entity_poly.type
_entity_poly.pdbx_seq_one_letter_code
_entity_poly.pdbx_strand_id
1 'polypeptide(L)'
;MSSSGIQTLLKAEKEAQEIVSAARSYRAQRLKSAKSDATQEIEAYKLQKDQELKDFEAKYDGINANADTEAANTVKEEVEKLKKTAESKQKDVVALLVDAITHPTPEVHINAQV
;
A
#
# COMPACT_ATOMS: atom_id res chain seq x y z
N MET A 1 -27.30 69.50 -42.63
CA MET A 1 -26.01 68.84 -42.30
C MET A 1 -25.99 68.15 -40.92
N SER A 2 -27.08 68.17 -40.13
CA SER A 2 -27.15 67.61 -38.77
C SER A 2 -27.47 66.10 -38.67
N SER A 3 -28.00 65.48 -39.74
CA SER A 3 -28.43 64.08 -39.74
C SER A 3 -27.27 63.06 -39.80
N SER A 4 -26.18 63.40 -40.51
CA SER A 4 -25.02 62.50 -40.70
C SER A 4 -24.25 62.24 -39.40
N GLY A 5 -24.08 63.26 -38.55
CA GLY A 5 -23.39 63.11 -37.26
C GLY A 5 -24.13 62.20 -36.27
N ILE A 6 -25.47 62.24 -36.27
CA ILE A 6 -26.30 61.40 -35.40
C ILE A 6 -26.20 59.93 -35.81
N GLN A 7 -26.20 59.62 -37.11
CA GLN A 7 -26.01 58.25 -37.59
C GLN A 7 -24.64 57.68 -37.23
N THR A 8 -23.58 58.49 -37.31
CA THR A 8 -22.23 58.06 -36.91
C THR A 8 -22.16 57.74 -35.41
N LEU A 9 -22.79 58.56 -34.56
CA LEU A 9 -22.86 58.31 -33.12
C LEU A 9 -23.66 57.04 -32.78
N LEU A 10 -24.80 56.83 -33.45
CA LEU A 10 -25.62 55.62 -33.29
C LEU A 10 -24.88 54.35 -33.71
N LYS A 11 -24.06 54.44 -34.77
CA LYS A 11 -23.21 53.32 -35.21
C LYS A 11 -22.10 53.03 -34.20
N ALA A 12 -21.43 54.07 -33.70
CA ALA A 12 -20.41 53.93 -32.66
C ALA A 12 -20.97 53.36 -31.35
N GLU A 13 -22.20 53.73 -30.97
CA GLU A 13 -22.90 53.17 -29.80
C GLU A 13 -23.15 51.67 -29.95
N LYS A 14 -23.64 51.24 -31.13
CA LYS A 14 -23.83 49.81 -31.43
C LYS A 14 -22.52 49.03 -31.39
N GLU A 15 -21.48 49.54 -32.05
CA GLU A 15 -20.16 48.89 -32.04
C GLU A 15 -19.60 48.78 -30.61
N ALA A 16 -19.76 49.82 -29.79
CA ALA A 16 -19.35 49.78 -28.38
C ALA A 16 -20.16 48.74 -27.58
N GLN A 17 -21.48 48.66 -27.78
CA GLN A 17 -22.31 47.64 -27.13
C GLN A 17 -21.92 46.22 -27.54
N GLU A 18 -21.65 45.99 -28.83
CA GLU A 18 -21.21 44.70 -29.36
C GLU A 18 -19.87 44.28 -28.75
N ILE A 19 -18.89 45.20 -28.66
CA ILE A 19 -17.59 44.95 -28.04
C ILE A 19 -17.77 44.54 -26.56
N VAL A 20 -18.60 45.27 -25.81
CA VAL A 20 -18.85 44.96 -24.39
C VAL A 20 -19.57 43.62 -24.23
N SER A 21 -20.55 43.33 -25.10
CA SER A 21 -21.28 42.05 -25.09
C SER A 21 -20.35 40.87 -25.39
N ALA A 22 -19.51 41.00 -26.43
CA ALA A 22 -18.51 40.00 -26.80
C ALA A 22 -17.51 39.76 -25.65
N ALA A 23 -17.03 40.82 -25.00
CA ALA A 23 -16.14 40.70 -23.84
C ALA A 23 -16.79 39.97 -22.65
N ARG A 24 -18.07 40.24 -22.37
CA ARG A 24 -18.83 39.55 -21.31
C ARG A 24 -19.04 38.07 -21.65
N SER A 25 -19.41 37.77 -22.89
CA SER A 25 -19.59 36.39 -23.37
C SER A 25 -18.28 35.61 -23.29
N TYR A 26 -17.17 36.20 -23.76
CA TYR A 26 -15.84 35.61 -23.69
C TYR A 26 -15.43 35.29 -22.25
N ARG A 27 -15.66 36.23 -21.31
CA ARG A 27 -15.38 36.00 -19.89
C ARG A 27 -16.20 34.85 -19.32
N ALA A 28 -17.50 34.79 -19.63
CA ALA A 28 -18.38 33.70 -19.18
C ALA A 28 -17.96 32.35 -19.74
N GLN A 29 -17.58 32.29 -21.02
CA GLN A 29 -17.08 31.08 -21.67
C GLN A 29 -15.76 30.62 -21.06
N ARG A 30 -14.80 31.53 -20.85
CA ARG A 30 -13.53 31.26 -20.15
C ARG A 30 -13.75 30.67 -18.76
N LEU A 31 -14.68 31.24 -18.00
CA LEU A 31 -15.02 30.73 -16.67
C LEU A 31 -15.61 29.32 -16.73
N LYS A 32 -16.49 29.06 -17.71
CA LYS A 32 -17.09 27.73 -17.89
C LYS A 32 -16.06 26.68 -18.32
N SER A 33 -15.17 27.03 -19.25
CA SER A 33 -14.06 26.15 -19.67
C SER A 33 -13.18 25.81 -18.48
N ALA A 34 -12.71 26.82 -17.74
CA ALA A 34 -11.84 26.59 -16.58
C ALA A 34 -12.48 25.67 -15.53
N LYS A 35 -13.80 25.78 -15.30
CA LYS A 35 -14.53 24.86 -14.42
C LYS A 35 -14.58 23.44 -14.98
N SER A 36 -14.88 23.29 -16.28
CA SER A 36 -14.92 21.99 -16.96
C SER A 36 -13.57 21.30 -16.94
N ASP A 37 -12.50 22.05 -17.24
CA ASP A 37 -11.14 21.54 -17.29
C ASP A 37 -10.70 21.07 -15.88
N ALA A 38 -11.00 21.86 -14.84
CA ALA A 38 -10.74 21.47 -13.46
C ALA A 38 -11.52 20.21 -13.04
N THR A 39 -12.79 20.08 -13.45
CA THR A 39 -13.56 18.86 -13.15
C THR A 39 -12.98 17.63 -13.86
N GLN A 40 -12.53 17.77 -15.10
CA GLN A 40 -11.89 16.68 -15.84
C GLN A 40 -10.56 16.26 -15.20
N GLU A 41 -9.73 17.21 -14.77
CA GLU A 41 -8.49 16.92 -14.05
C GLU A 41 -8.75 16.19 -12.73
N ILE A 42 -9.76 16.62 -11.96
CA ILE A 42 -10.15 15.96 -10.71
C ILE A 42 -10.62 14.52 -10.97
N GLU A 43 -11.44 14.30 -12.01
CA GLU A 43 -11.92 12.96 -12.37
C GLU A 43 -10.78 12.05 -12.83
N ALA A 44 -9.86 12.56 -13.65
CA ALA A 44 -8.67 11.82 -14.08
C ALA A 44 -7.77 11.45 -12.89
N TYR A 45 -7.56 12.38 -11.95
CA TYR A 45 -6.78 12.12 -10.74
C TYR A 45 -7.44 11.07 -9.83
N LYS A 46 -8.76 11.13 -9.67
CA LYS A 46 -9.52 10.11 -8.92
C LYS A 46 -9.36 8.74 -9.57
N LEU A 47 -9.52 8.65 -10.89
CA LEU A 47 -9.36 7.38 -11.60
C LEU A 47 -7.96 6.79 -11.42
N GLN A 48 -6.92 7.64 -11.50
CA GLN A 48 -5.55 7.22 -11.25
C GLN A 48 -5.36 6.71 -9.82
N LYS A 49 -5.91 7.40 -8.82
CA LYS A 49 -5.82 6.97 -7.41
C LYS A 49 -6.61 5.70 -7.12
N ASP A 50 -7.77 5.53 -7.74
CA ASP A 50 -8.55 4.30 -7.62
C ASP A 50 -7.82 3.11 -8.26
N GLN A 51 -7.10 3.32 -9.38
CA GLN A 51 -6.25 2.30 -9.99
C GLN A 51 -5.05 1.96 -9.10
N GLU A 52 -4.32 2.96 -8.58
CA GLU A 52 -3.22 2.74 -7.64
C GLU A 52 -3.67 1.99 -6.39
N LEU A 53 -4.87 2.31 -5.88
CA LEU A 53 -5.45 1.65 -4.72
C LEU A 53 -5.82 0.20 -5.02
N LYS A 54 -6.46 -0.08 -6.16
CA LYS A 54 -6.76 -1.45 -6.59
C LYS A 54 -5.50 -2.29 -6.81
N ASP A 55 -4.45 -1.72 -7.40
CA ASP A 55 -3.18 -2.40 -7.59
C ASP A 55 -2.49 -2.68 -6.24
N PHE A 56 -2.64 -1.77 -5.29
CA PHE A 56 -2.17 -1.97 -3.93
C PHE A 56 -2.98 -3.08 -3.25
N GLU A 57 -4.31 -3.03 -3.25
CA GLU A 57 -5.15 -4.10 -2.71
C GLU A 57 -4.81 -5.46 -3.31
N ALA A 58 -4.73 -5.57 -4.64
CA ALA A 58 -4.39 -6.82 -5.31
C ALA A 58 -3.00 -7.37 -4.94
N LYS A 59 -2.01 -6.50 -4.72
CA LYS A 59 -0.68 -6.91 -4.26
C LYS A 59 -0.71 -7.42 -2.82
N TYR A 60 -1.53 -6.82 -1.96
CA TYR A 60 -1.53 -7.11 -0.53
C TYR A 60 -2.54 -8.18 -0.11
N ASP A 61 -3.63 -8.40 -0.87
CA ASP A 61 -4.61 -9.45 -0.64
C ASP A 61 -3.99 -10.86 -0.65
N GLY A 62 -2.85 -11.04 -1.31
CA GLY A 62 -2.11 -12.31 -1.36
C GLY A 62 -0.90 -12.40 -0.42
N ILE A 63 -0.49 -11.31 0.25
CA ILE A 63 0.74 -11.32 1.06
C ILE A 63 0.59 -12.24 2.27
N ASN A 64 -0.58 -12.28 2.89
CA ASN A 64 -0.83 -13.18 4.02
C ASN A 64 -0.70 -14.65 3.62
N ALA A 65 -1.23 -15.02 2.44
CA ALA A 65 -1.12 -16.38 1.93
C ALA A 65 0.35 -16.75 1.64
N ASN A 66 1.12 -15.84 1.02
CA ASN A 66 2.53 -16.08 0.77
C ASN A 66 3.33 -16.19 2.09
N ALA A 67 3.10 -15.29 3.04
CA ALA A 67 3.74 -15.33 4.36
C ALA A 67 3.42 -16.63 5.11
N ASP A 68 2.16 -17.10 5.06
CA ASP A 68 1.75 -18.37 5.65
C ASP A 68 2.46 -19.56 5.00
N THR A 69 2.61 -19.55 3.67
CA THR A 69 3.34 -20.63 2.97
C THR A 69 4.84 -20.63 3.26
N GLU A 70 5.47 -19.46 3.34
CA GLU A 70 6.88 -19.34 3.71
C GLU A 70 7.11 -19.77 5.16
N ALA A 71 6.25 -19.35 6.09
CA ALA A 71 6.28 -19.79 7.48
C ALA A 71 6.08 -21.32 7.58
N ALA A 72 5.14 -21.89 6.83
CA ALA A 72 4.93 -23.33 6.82
C ALA A 72 6.14 -24.11 6.29
N ASN A 73 6.84 -23.59 5.27
CA ASN A 73 8.02 -24.22 4.71
C ASN A 73 9.21 -24.16 5.68
N THR A 74 9.47 -22.99 6.28
CA THR A 74 10.53 -22.84 7.29
C THR A 74 10.32 -23.75 8.50
N VAL A 75 9.07 -23.85 9.01
CA VAL A 75 8.74 -24.77 10.10
C VAL A 75 8.99 -26.23 9.70
N LYS A 76 8.64 -26.64 8.47
CA LYS A 76 8.93 -28.00 7.99
C LYS A 76 10.42 -28.29 7.96
N GLU A 77 11.22 -27.38 7.44
CA GLU A 77 12.69 -27.53 7.40
C GLU A 77 13.29 -27.65 8.81
N GLU A 78 12.85 -26.80 9.74
CA GLU A 78 13.33 -26.86 11.13
C GLU A 78 12.91 -28.16 11.83
N VAL A 79 11.68 -28.63 11.61
CA VAL A 79 11.22 -29.93 12.13
C VAL A 79 12.05 -31.08 11.57
N GLU A 80 12.41 -31.06 10.28
CA GLU A 80 13.27 -32.08 9.69
C GLU A 80 14.69 -32.05 10.27
N LYS A 81 15.27 -30.86 10.48
CA LYS A 81 16.57 -30.71 11.14
C LYS A 81 16.54 -31.24 12.57
N LEU A 82 15.47 -30.93 13.32
CA LEU A 82 15.28 -31.43 14.68
C LEU A 82 15.17 -32.95 14.72
N LYS A 83 14.40 -33.56 13.81
CA LYS A 83 14.28 -35.02 13.72
C LYS A 83 15.63 -35.68 13.43
N LYS A 84 16.40 -35.18 12.45
CA LYS A 84 17.74 -35.70 12.14
C LYS A 84 18.70 -35.58 13.33
N THR A 85 18.62 -34.47 14.06
CA THR A 85 19.45 -34.25 15.25
C THR A 85 19.05 -35.16 16.41
N ALA A 86 17.76 -35.41 16.58
CA ALA A 86 17.25 -36.35 17.56
C ALA A 86 17.70 -37.78 17.23
N GLU A 87 17.54 -38.23 15.99
CA GLU A 87 17.96 -39.56 15.53
C GLU A 87 19.46 -39.79 15.71
N SER A 88 20.30 -38.80 15.39
CA SER A 88 21.75 -38.94 15.52
C SER A 88 22.20 -39.05 16.97
N LYS A 89 21.60 -38.26 17.88
CA LYS A 89 21.95 -38.26 19.31
C LYS A 89 21.19 -39.28 20.15
N GLN A 90 20.15 -39.92 19.60
CA GLN A 90 19.28 -40.83 20.34
C GLN A 90 20.08 -41.95 21.00
N LYS A 91 21.02 -42.56 20.26
CA LYS A 91 21.82 -43.67 20.77
C LYS A 91 22.73 -43.24 21.91
N ASP A 92 23.36 -42.08 21.78
CA ASP A 92 24.26 -41.54 22.80
C ASP A 92 23.52 -41.19 24.09
N VAL A 93 22.33 -40.57 23.97
CA VAL A 93 21.49 -40.24 25.13
C VAL A 93 20.97 -41.51 25.82
N VAL A 94 20.56 -42.53 25.06
CA VAL A 94 20.14 -43.82 25.62
C VAL A 94 21.30 -44.51 26.33
N ALA A 95 22.49 -44.52 25.75
CA ALA A 95 23.68 -45.10 26.37
C ALA A 95 24.02 -44.39 27.70
N LEU A 96 23.98 -43.05 27.72
CA LEU A 96 24.22 -42.26 28.93
C LEU A 96 23.17 -42.53 30.02
N LEU A 97 21.89 -42.61 29.65
CA LEU A 97 20.82 -42.94 30.59
C LEU A 97 20.97 -44.33 31.17
N VAL A 98 21.29 -45.33 30.34
CA VAL A 98 21.52 -46.70 30.81
C VAL A 98 22.73 -46.75 31.74
N ASP A 99 23.84 -46.13 31.36
CA ASP A 99 25.06 -46.08 32.15
C ASP A 99 24.83 -45.47 33.54
N ALA A 100 24.15 -44.32 33.59
CA ALA A 100 23.80 -43.63 34.83
C ALA A 100 22.90 -44.46 35.75
N ILE A 101 22.04 -45.32 35.19
CA ILE A 101 21.16 -46.21 35.96
C ILE A 101 21.91 -47.47 36.44
N THR A 102 22.82 -48.01 35.62
CA THR A 102 23.55 -49.25 35.93
C THR A 102 24.78 -49.05 36.82
N HIS A 103 25.34 -47.83 36.87
CA HIS A 103 26.50 -47.48 37.67
C HIS A 103 26.14 -46.46 38.75
N PRO A 104 25.42 -46.87 39.82
CA PRO A 104 25.16 -45.98 40.93
C PRO A 104 26.50 -45.55 41.56
N THR A 105 26.70 -44.24 41.71
CA THR A 105 27.81 -43.65 42.45
C THR A 105 27.33 -43.30 43.86
N PRO A 106 27.43 -44.21 44.83
CA PRO A 106 27.03 -43.92 46.20
C PRO A 106 28.00 -42.92 46.81
N GLU A 107 27.52 -41.70 47.03
CA GLU A 107 28.22 -40.72 47.84
C GLU A 107 27.69 -40.77 49.27
N VAL A 108 28.62 -40.71 50.22
CA VAL A 108 28.30 -40.59 51.64
C VAL A 108 27.68 -39.22 51.85
N HIS A 109 26.49 -39.17 52.44
CA HIS A 109 25.81 -37.91 52.73
C HIS A 109 26.74 -36.97 53.51
N ILE A 110 26.70 -35.67 53.23
CA ILE A 110 27.67 -34.66 53.72
C ILE A 110 27.85 -34.70 55.26
N ASN A 111 26.82 -35.16 55.99
CA ASN A 111 26.80 -35.26 57.45
C ASN A 111 27.12 -36.65 58.01
N ALA A 112 27.46 -37.63 57.17
CA ALA A 112 27.87 -38.95 57.63
C ALA A 112 29.38 -38.92 57.93
N GLN A 113 29.70 -38.54 59.17
CA GLN A 113 30.98 -38.79 59.79
C GLN A 113 30.88 -39.99 60.75
N VAL A 114 31.98 -40.71 60.89
CA VAL A 114 32.33 -41.43 62.12
C VAL A 114 32.49 -40.42 63.25
#